data_AF-A0A924UGK9-F1
#
_entry.id   AF-A0A924UGK9-F1
#
_cell.length_a   1.000
_cell.length_b   1.000
_cell.length_c   1.000
_cell.angle_alpha   90.00
_cell.angle_beta   90.00
_cell.angle_gamma   90.00
#
_symmetry.space_group_name_H-M   'P 1'
#
loop_
_entity.id
_entity.type
_entity.pdbx_description
1 polymer ?
#
loop_
_entity_poly.entity_id
_entity_poly.type
_entity_poly.pdbx_seq_one_letter_code
_entity_poly.pdbx_strand_id
1 'polypeptide(L)'
;MNTELIELELFVAKLLRRGVLIAGLLILVGWMLQISFKDNVFTNYHEYHAAPLLFTLHEFVSQKAYSKLIAYFGLVVLISLPILRVIMTGIIFLKQKNFRMAGLVAIVLIGLTISLCLGFAI
;
A
#
# COMPACT_ATOMS: atom_id res chain seq x y z
N MET A 1 -19.22 -27.72 6.78
CA MET A 1 -18.56 -26.41 6.50
C MET A 1 -17.23 -26.73 5.84
N ASN A 2 -16.95 -26.23 4.63
CA ASN A 2 -15.76 -26.65 3.86
C ASN A 2 -14.47 -26.17 4.54
N THR A 3 -13.66 -27.10 5.06
CA THR A 3 -12.38 -26.83 5.71
C THR A 3 -11.43 -26.03 4.81
N GLU A 4 -11.45 -26.29 3.50
CA GLU A 4 -10.66 -25.57 2.50
C GLU A 4 -10.95 -24.06 2.45
N LEU A 5 -12.20 -23.64 2.68
CA LEU A 5 -12.56 -22.22 2.66
C LEU A 5 -12.02 -21.49 3.90
N ILE A 6 -12.05 -22.17 5.05
CA ILE A 6 -11.54 -21.62 6.32
C ILE A 6 -10.01 -21.42 6.22
N GLU A 7 -9.31 -22.38 5.62
CA GLU A 7 -7.87 -22.28 5.39
C GLU A 7 -7.52 -21.13 4.45
N LEU A 8 -8.29 -20.92 3.38
CA LEU A 8 -8.12 -19.79 2.47
C LEU A 8 -8.35 -18.44 3.18
N GLU A 9 -9.40 -18.31 3.98
CA GLU A 9 -9.68 -17.10 4.74
C GLU A 9 -8.55 -16.78 5.74
N LEU A 10 -8.07 -17.80 6.46
CA LEU A 10 -6.93 -17.68 7.37
C LEU A 10 -5.64 -17.32 6.63
N PHE A 11 -5.41 -17.90 5.46
CA PHE A 11 -4.26 -17.57 4.62
C PHE A 11 -4.28 -16.10 4.20
N VAL A 12 -5.42 -15.61 3.70
CA VAL A 12 -5.60 -14.20 3.32
C VAL A 12 -5.36 -13.27 4.51
N ALA A 13 -5.93 -13.57 5.68
CA ALA A 13 -5.74 -12.77 6.89
C ALA A 13 -4.25 -12.72 7.31
N LYS A 14 -3.55 -13.86 7.27
CA LYS A 14 -2.11 -13.95 7.61
C LYS A 14 -1.23 -13.25 6.58
N LEU A 15 -1.55 -13.35 5.29
CA LEU A 15 -0.81 -12.69 4.22
C LEU A 15 -0.89 -11.18 4.37
N LEU A 16 -2.10 -10.64 4.57
CA LEU A 16 -2.32 -9.20 4.74
C LEU A 16 -1.64 -8.67 6.01
N ARG A 17 -1.75 -9.39 7.14
CA ARG A 17 -1.08 -8.97 8.39
C ARG A 17 0.44 -8.90 8.21
N ARG A 18 1.04 -9.91 7.56
CA ARG A 18 2.48 -9.90 7.25
C ARG A 18 2.84 -8.76 6.29
N GLY A 19 2.02 -8.52 5.27
CA GLY A 19 2.19 -7.41 4.33
C GLY A 19 2.26 -6.05 5.03
N VAL A 20 1.32 -5.77 5.96
CA VAL A 20 1.33 -4.52 6.73
C VAL A 20 2.59 -4.39 7.59
N LEU A 21 3.01 -5.48 8.25
CA LEU A 21 4.22 -5.47 9.09
C LEU A 21 5.48 -5.22 8.27
N ILE A 22 5.60 -5.85 7.10
CA ILE A 22 6.74 -5.65 6.19
C ILE A 22 6.76 -4.21 5.67
N ALA A 23 5.60 -3.68 5.25
CA ALA A 23 5.49 -2.31 4.77
C ALA A 23 5.86 -1.28 5.86
N GLY A 24 5.36 -1.49 7.08
CA GLY A 24 5.70 -0.64 8.22
C GLY A 24 7.19 -0.69 8.56
N LEU A 25 7.80 -1.88 8.51
CA LEU A 25 9.24 -2.04 8.76
C LEU A 25 10.07 -1.32 7.69
N LEU A 26 9.70 -1.42 6.42
CA LEU A 26 10.38 -0.70 5.32
C LEU A 26 10.32 0.82 5.52
N ILE A 27 9.14 1.35 5.86
CA ILE A 27 8.96 2.79 6.14
C ILE A 27 9.84 3.20 7.33
N LEU A 28 9.79 2.44 8.41
CA LEU A 28 10.56 2.71 9.63
C LEU A 28 12.06 2.73 9.35
N VAL A 29 12.58 1.72 8.64
CA VAL A 29 14.01 1.65 8.26
C VAL A 29 14.40 2.82 7.37
N GLY A 30 13.58 3.15 6.36
CA GLY A 30 13.85 4.29 5.48
C GLY A 30 13.90 5.63 6.24
N TRP A 31 13.02 5.81 7.22
CA TRP A 31 13.02 6.98 8.11
C TRP A 31 14.23 7.02 9.05
N MET A 32 14.57 5.90 9.69
CA MET A 32 15.75 5.85 10.56
C MET A 32 17.04 6.21 9.82
N LEU A 33 17.16 5.79 8.55
CA LEU A 33 18.29 6.12 7.68
C LEU A 33 18.26 7.58 7.17
N GLN A 34 17.15 8.29 7.33
CA GLN A 34 16.99 9.69 6.90
C GLN A 34 17.24 10.68 8.05
N ILE A 35 17.05 10.27 9.30
CA ILE A 35 17.25 11.14 10.46
C ILE A 35 18.74 11.49 10.59
N SER A 36 19.09 12.69 10.15
CA SER A 36 20.36 13.34 10.45
C SER A 36 20.12 14.47 11.43
N PHE A 37 20.65 14.34 12.64
CA PHE A 37 20.52 15.34 13.72
C PHE A 37 21.22 16.68 13.43
N LYS A 38 21.90 16.82 12.27
CA LYS A 38 22.65 18.02 11.87
C LYS A 38 21.81 19.07 11.16
N ASP A 39 20.74 18.69 10.47
CA ASP A 39 19.90 19.61 9.73
C ASP A 39 18.54 19.75 10.43
N ASN A 40 17.98 20.96 10.48
CA ASN A 40 16.61 21.16 10.94
C ASN A 40 15.67 20.47 9.93
N VAL A 41 15.38 19.20 10.19
CA VAL A 41 14.58 18.34 9.31
C VAL A 41 13.21 18.95 9.04
N PHE A 42 12.68 19.76 9.97
CA PHE A 42 11.36 20.38 9.91
C PHE A 42 11.29 21.66 9.06
N THR A 43 12.41 22.32 8.72
CA THR A 43 12.36 23.58 7.95
C THR A 43 11.85 23.41 6.52
N ASN A 44 12.01 22.20 5.95
CA ASN A 44 11.66 21.92 4.55
C ASN A 44 10.24 21.35 4.38
N TYR A 45 9.48 21.16 5.47
CA TYR A 45 8.10 20.65 5.43
C TYR A 45 7.03 21.75 5.49
N HIS A 46 7.42 23.03 5.44
CA HIS A 46 6.46 24.14 5.44
C HIS A 46 5.66 24.27 4.14
N GLU A 47 6.19 23.79 3.01
CA GLU A 47 5.52 23.86 1.72
C GLU A 47 5.18 22.45 1.22
N TYR A 48 3.88 22.20 1.03
CA TYR A 48 3.41 20.98 0.38
C TYR A 48 3.59 21.11 -1.13
N HIS A 49 4.58 20.40 -1.68
CA HIS A 49 4.72 20.23 -3.13
C HIS A 49 4.04 18.94 -3.57
N ALA A 50 2.90 19.07 -4.25
CA ALA A 50 2.28 17.96 -4.97
C ALA A 50 3.15 17.65 -6.20
N ALA A 51 4.03 16.66 -6.07
CA ALA A 51 4.81 16.13 -7.17
C ALA A 51 4.26 14.76 -7.56
N PRO A 52 4.08 14.48 -8.86
CA PRO A 52 3.65 13.16 -9.32
C PRO A 52 4.59 12.07 -8.81
N LEU A 53 4.03 10.97 -8.33
CA LEU A 53 4.82 9.86 -7.74
C LEU A 53 5.94 9.37 -8.66
N LEU A 54 5.71 9.32 -9.98
CA LEU A 54 6.73 8.92 -10.96
C LEU A 54 7.89 9.91 -11.04
N PHE A 55 7.61 11.20 -10.92
CA PHE A 55 8.63 12.25 -10.92
C PHE A 55 9.47 12.16 -9.65
N THR A 56 8.82 12.02 -8.49
CA THR A 56 9.48 11.86 -7.19
C THR A 56 10.36 10.61 -7.13
N LEU A 57 9.90 9.48 -7.70
CA LEU A 57 10.70 8.25 -7.78
C LEU A 57 11.94 8.43 -8.67
N HIS A 58 11.79 9.10 -9.82
CA HIS A 58 12.90 9.39 -10.71
C HIS A 58 13.94 10.32 -10.05
N GLU A 59 13.48 11.33 -9.31
CA GLU A 59 14.35 12.22 -8.55
C GLU A 59 15.13 11.48 -7.45
N PHE A 60 14.49 10.57 -6.69
CA PHE A 60 15.17 9.82 -5.64
C PHE A 60 16.22 8.85 -6.18
N VAL A 61 15.97 8.24 -7.33
CA VAL A 61 16.97 7.41 -8.02
C VAL A 61 18.14 8.28 -8.49
N SER A 62 17.85 9.45 -9.09
CA SER A 62 18.87 10.38 -9.58
C SER A 62 19.74 10.96 -8.45
N GLN A 63 19.14 11.26 -7.30
CA GLN A 63 19.82 11.81 -6.12
C GLN A 63 20.50 10.74 -5.24
N LYS A 64 20.45 9.46 -5.62
CA LYS A 64 20.93 8.31 -4.81
C LYS A 64 20.38 8.32 -3.38
N ALA A 65 19.15 8.79 -3.21
CA ALA A 65 18.50 8.90 -1.91
C ALA A 65 17.90 7.56 -1.46
N TYR A 66 18.76 6.56 -1.25
CA TYR A 66 18.34 5.18 -0.95
C TYR A 66 17.42 5.08 0.28
N SER A 67 17.62 5.91 1.30
CA SER A 67 16.75 5.97 2.49
C SER A 67 15.30 6.36 2.14
N LYS A 68 15.14 7.40 1.32
CA LYS A 68 13.83 7.87 0.85
C LYS A 68 13.16 6.83 -0.07
N LEU A 69 13.96 6.19 -0.92
CA LEU A 69 13.48 5.15 -1.84
C LEU A 69 12.90 3.95 -1.09
N ILE A 70 13.57 3.49 -0.02
CA ILE A 70 13.10 2.39 0.83
C ILE A 70 11.79 2.77 1.54
N ALA A 71 11.68 3.99 2.06
CA ALA A 71 10.46 4.47 2.72
C ALA A 71 9.28 4.55 1.74
N TYR A 72 9.50 5.12 0.54
CA TYR A 72 8.48 5.19 -0.51
C TYR A 72 8.06 3.82 -1.02
N PHE A 73 9.00 2.89 -1.13
CA PHE A 73 8.67 1.51 -1.48
C PHE A 73 7.75 0.87 -0.43
N GLY A 74 8.07 1.05 0.86
CA GLY A 74 7.17 0.61 1.95
C GLY A 74 5.79 1.26 1.89
N LEU A 75 5.71 2.54 1.54
CA LEU A 75 4.43 3.26 1.34
C LEU A 75 3.62 2.67 0.19
N VAL A 76 4.25 2.40 -0.96
CA VAL A 76 3.60 1.78 -2.13
C VAL A 76 3.06 0.40 -1.77
N VAL A 77 3.82 -0.40 -1.03
CA VAL A 77 3.34 -1.69 -0.53
C VAL A 77 2.13 -1.47 0.38
N LEU A 78 2.21 -0.54 1.34
CA LEU A 78 1.14 -0.28 2.31
C LEU A 78 -0.19 0.14 1.64
N ILE A 79 -0.14 1.06 0.67
CA ILE A 79 -1.32 1.56 -0.03
C ILE A 79 -1.91 0.54 -1.02
N SER A 80 -1.12 -0.45 -1.44
CA SER A 80 -1.57 -1.54 -2.30
C SER A 80 -2.33 -2.65 -1.54
N LEU A 81 -2.07 -2.82 -0.23
CA LEU A 81 -2.68 -3.87 0.59
C LEU A 81 -4.23 -3.84 0.62
N PRO A 82 -4.91 -2.68 0.71
CA PRO A 82 -6.37 -2.62 0.61
C PRO A 82 -6.90 -3.22 -0.70
N ILE A 83 -6.22 -2.99 -1.83
CA ILE A 83 -6.62 -3.53 -3.14
C ILE A 83 -6.46 -5.04 -3.14
N LEU A 84 -5.29 -5.53 -2.70
CA LEU A 84 -5.02 -6.96 -2.58
C LEU A 84 -6.06 -7.66 -1.68
N ARG A 85 -6.43 -7.04 -0.57
CA ARG A 85 -7.46 -7.54 0.36
C ARG A 85 -8.82 -7.70 -0.32
N VAL A 86 -9.24 -6.68 -1.06
CA VAL A 86 -10.55 -6.65 -1.73
C VAL A 86 -10.59 -7.70 -2.84
N ILE A 87 -9.52 -7.85 -3.63
CA ILE A 87 -9.40 -8.89 -4.66
C ILE A 87 -9.48 -10.30 -4.03
N MET A 88 -8.70 -10.56 -2.99
CA MET A 88 -8.68 -11.88 -2.32
C MET A 88 -10.04 -12.24 -1.72
N THR A 89 -10.69 -11.29 -1.06
CA THR A 89 -12.05 -11.47 -0.52
C THR A 89 -13.06 -11.72 -1.64
N GLY A 90 -12.93 -11.02 -2.77
CA GLY A 90 -13.77 -11.22 -3.95
C GLY A 90 -13.66 -12.63 -4.52
N ILE A 91 -12.44 -13.17 -4.63
CA ILE A 91 -12.19 -14.55 -5.08
C ILE A 91 -12.88 -15.56 -4.16
N ILE A 92 -12.82 -15.34 -2.84
CA ILE A 92 -13.49 -16.20 -1.85
C ILE A 92 -15.01 -16.17 -2.06
N PHE A 93 -15.62 -14.98 -2.22
CA PHE A 93 -17.07 -14.88 -2.46
C PHE A 93 -17.51 -15.50 -3.79
N LEU A 94 -16.66 -15.43 -4.82
CA LEU A 94 -16.90 -16.10 -6.09
C LEU A 94 -16.90 -17.63 -5.93
N LYS A 95 -15.93 -18.18 -5.18
CA LYS A 95 -15.88 -19.61 -4.83
C LYS A 95 -17.05 -20.05 -3.96
N GLN A 96 -17.54 -19.18 -3.07
CA GLN A 96 -18.73 -19.44 -2.24
C GLN A 96 -20.06 -19.32 -3.01
N LYS A 97 -20.03 -19.03 -4.33
CA LYS A 97 -21.22 -18.74 -5.17
C LYS A 97 -22.12 -17.63 -4.61
N ASN A 98 -21.56 -16.75 -3.78
CA ASN A 98 -22.30 -15.63 -3.20
C ASN A 98 -22.17 -14.40 -4.10
N PHE A 99 -22.95 -14.40 -5.19
CA PHE A 99 -22.90 -13.36 -6.20
C PHE A 99 -23.31 -11.97 -5.69
N ARG A 100 -24.15 -11.89 -4.65
CA ARG A 100 -24.56 -10.60 -4.04
C ARG A 100 -23.37 -9.92 -3.36
N MET A 101 -22.60 -10.67 -2.56
CA MET A 101 -21.42 -10.14 -1.89
C MET A 101 -20.27 -9.87 -2.87
N ALA A 102 -20.12 -10.72 -3.90
CA ALA A 102 -19.15 -10.49 -4.96
C ALA A 102 -19.41 -9.17 -5.72
N GLY A 103 -20.68 -8.84 -5.99
CA GLY A 103 -21.06 -7.56 -6.60
C GLY A 103 -20.69 -6.35 -5.74
N LEU A 104 -20.93 -6.42 -4.42
CA LEU A 104 -20.53 -5.34 -3.51
C LEU A 104 -19.02 -5.16 -3.45
N VAL A 105 -18.25 -6.25 -3.40
CA VAL A 105 -16.78 -6.21 -3.46
C VAL A 105 -16.28 -5.58 -4.76
N ALA A 106 -16.93 -5.86 -5.89
CA ALA A 106 -16.58 -5.25 -7.17
C ALA A 106 -16.81 -3.73 -7.15
N ILE A 107 -17.90 -3.24 -6.56
CA ILE A 107 -18.17 -1.80 -6.40
C ILE A 107 -17.08 -1.14 -5.54
N VAL A 108 -16.73 -1.76 -4.41
CA VAL A 108 -15.66 -1.26 -3.53
C VAL A 108 -14.32 -1.24 -4.25
N LEU A 109 -14.02 -2.27 -5.06
CA LEU A 109 -12.79 -2.34 -5.85
C LEU A 109 -12.71 -1.21 -6.88
N ILE A 110 -13.83 -0.88 -7.53
CA ILE A 110 -13.92 0.27 -8.45
C ILE A 110 -13.65 1.58 -7.70
N GLY A 111 -14.31 1.80 -6.56
CA GLY A 111 -14.10 3.00 -5.75
C GLY A 111 -12.65 3.14 -5.28
N LEU A 112 -12.03 2.05 -4.83
CA LEU A 112 -10.60 2.03 -4.47
C LEU A 112 -9.70 2.34 -5.66
N THR A 113 -10.00 1.78 -6.82
CA THR A 113 -9.20 2.00 -8.03
C THR A 113 -9.28 3.46 -8.49
N ILE A 114 -10.48 4.06 -8.43
CA ILE A 114 -10.67 5.48 -8.74
C ILE A 114 -9.94 6.36 -7.72
N SER A 115 -10.10 6.07 -6.42
CA SER A 115 -9.40 6.82 -5.36
C SER A 115 -7.89 6.74 -5.50
N LEU A 116 -7.35 5.58 -5.86
CA LEU A 116 -5.93 5.38 -6.07
C LEU A 116 -5.46 6.13 -7.33
N CYS A 117 -6.21 6.03 -8.43
CA CYS A 117 -5.89 6.70 -9.70
C CYS A 117 -5.87 8.22 -9.53
N LEU A 118 -6.84 8.79 -8.79
CA LEU A 118 -6.82 10.21 -8.42
C LEU A 118 -5.56 10.56 -7.63
N GLY A 119 -5.19 9.74 -6.64
CA GLY A 119 -3.98 9.96 -5.84
C GLY A 119 -2.67 9.83 -6.62
N PHE A 120 -2.65 9.11 -7.74
CA PHE A 120 -1.49 9.05 -8.64
C PHE A 120 -1.44 10.20 -9.66
N ALA A 121 -2.59 10.80 -9.99
CA ALA A 121 -2.73 11.83 -11.01
C ALA A 121 -2.57 13.27 -10.48
N ILE A 122 -2.68 13.45 -9.16
CA ILE A 122 -2.49 14.72 -8.43
C ILE A 122 -1.09 14.73 -7.82
#